data_AF-A0AAJ7JGJ8-F1
#
_entry.id   AF-A0AAJ7JGJ8-F1
#
_cell.length_a   1.000
_cell.length_b   1.000
_cell.length_c   1.000
_cell.angle_alpha   90.00
_cell.angle_beta   90.00
_cell.angle_gamma   90.00
#
_symmetry.space_group_name_H-M   'P 1'
#
loop_
_entity.id
_entity.type
_entity.pdbx_description
1 polymer ?
#
loop_
_entity_poly.entity_id
_entity_poly.type
_entity_poly.pdbx_seq_one_letter_code
_entity_poly.pdbx_strand_id
1 'polypeptide(L)'
;MYRRSSAKERVKCSLNSIANYVQLMCPYVSIARLMGFIPYNIVSSKFVYSKPYFVYSTIIFISYMMYLAFCTYQINFHYREIYTFMLRRLHVTFNIIFGLVLFTSAYASKRSVLYLIERTSQISRMLPPNIFSSLAKNMYTKDALMFFLSFSLTLYQFTNYTKPLLCAVWIIFFAILMINTLYTNNVYVLEACLKEINDALVKLREILINDEPHLLRRVYHSRKNPILLAELRTLKKQHLEISEVVRMMDSAFGAPILTILILLMIDISFNLYKYLVMINQGGRVTELFSINLFFVFYHVLEVILIIWLTEKSKTQCR
;
A
#
# COMPACT_ATOMS: atom_id res chain seq x y z
N MET A 1 0.95 -8.44 -49.46
CA MET A 1 0.56 -9.25 -48.28
C MET A 1 1.60 -9.02 -47.17
N TYR A 2 1.45 -7.94 -46.40
CA TYR A 2 2.46 -7.46 -45.45
C TYR A 2 2.11 -7.93 -44.03
N ARG A 3 2.75 -9.00 -43.55
CA ARG A 3 2.56 -9.53 -42.19
C ARG A 3 3.54 -8.82 -41.25
N ARG A 4 3.12 -7.70 -40.66
CA ARG A 4 3.88 -7.01 -39.61
C ARG A 4 3.71 -7.80 -38.31
N SER A 5 4.71 -8.59 -37.92
CA SER A 5 4.75 -9.20 -36.60
C SER A 5 5.00 -8.10 -35.56
N SER A 6 3.97 -7.72 -34.81
CA SER A 6 4.14 -6.93 -33.58
C SER A 6 4.81 -7.81 -32.54
N ALA A 7 6.15 -7.81 -32.52
CA ALA A 7 6.90 -8.38 -31.41
C ALA A 7 6.52 -7.60 -30.15
N LYS A 8 5.69 -8.24 -29.32
CA LYS A 8 5.21 -7.74 -28.04
C LYS A 8 6.41 -7.78 -27.09
N GLU A 9 7.19 -6.71 -27.05
CA GLU A 9 8.29 -6.55 -26.10
C GLU A 9 7.72 -6.68 -24.68
N ARG A 10 7.91 -7.88 -24.10
CA ARG A 10 7.65 -8.11 -22.69
C ARG A 10 8.73 -7.36 -21.93
N VAL A 11 8.35 -6.25 -21.31
CA VAL A 11 9.21 -5.53 -20.36
C VAL A 11 9.65 -6.52 -19.29
N LYS A 12 10.94 -6.88 -19.33
CA LYS A 12 11.56 -7.78 -18.37
C LYS A 12 11.80 -6.95 -17.11
N CYS A 13 11.06 -7.21 -16.03
CA CYS A 13 11.33 -6.59 -14.72
C CYS A 13 12.62 -7.19 -14.15
N SER A 14 13.78 -6.68 -14.57
CA SER A 14 15.06 -7.00 -13.96
C SER A 14 15.36 -6.02 -12.83
N LEU A 15 15.71 -6.54 -11.65
CA LEU A 15 16.05 -5.73 -10.47
C LEU A 15 17.30 -4.85 -10.61
N ASN A 16 18.12 -5.04 -11.65
CA ASN A 16 19.48 -4.48 -11.71
C ASN A 16 19.53 -2.98 -12.07
N SER A 17 18.44 -2.36 -12.52
CA SER A 17 18.33 -0.89 -12.59
C SER A 17 16.86 -0.45 -12.55
N ILE A 18 16.42 0.07 -11.40
CA ILE A 18 15.08 0.65 -11.25
C ILE A 18 15.17 2.13 -11.59
N ALA A 19 14.74 2.47 -12.81
CA ALA A 19 14.81 3.83 -13.34
C ALA A 19 13.45 4.52 -13.40
N ASN A 20 12.35 3.77 -13.32
CA ASN A 20 10.99 4.28 -13.51
C ASN A 20 10.00 3.64 -12.53
N TYR A 21 8.90 4.35 -12.25
CA TYR A 21 7.82 3.88 -11.37
C TYR A 21 7.27 2.49 -11.73
N VAL A 22 7.11 2.19 -13.02
CA VAL A 22 6.59 0.88 -13.45
C VAL A 22 7.52 -0.26 -13.05
N GLN A 23 8.84 -0.06 -13.11
CA GLN A 23 9.81 -1.07 -12.66
C GLN A 23 9.78 -1.22 -11.14
N LEU A 24 9.69 -0.09 -10.42
CA LEU A 24 9.62 -0.05 -8.96
C LEU A 24 8.40 -0.82 -8.43
N MET A 25 7.22 -0.57 -9.03
CA MET A 25 5.95 -1.15 -8.58
C MET A 25 5.67 -2.54 -9.15
N CYS A 26 6.38 -2.96 -10.20
CA CYS A 26 6.20 -4.25 -10.89
C CYS A 26 6.01 -5.47 -9.96
N PRO A 27 6.88 -5.73 -8.96
CA PRO A 27 6.71 -6.91 -8.09
C PRO A 27 5.40 -6.86 -7.29
N TYR A 28 5.08 -5.71 -6.69
CA TYR A 28 3.88 -5.54 -5.87
C TYR A 28 2.60 -5.68 -6.67
N VAL A 29 2.53 -5.00 -7.82
CA VAL A 29 1.35 -5.03 -8.67
C VAL A 29 1.20 -6.45 -9.24
N SER A 30 2.30 -7.16 -9.52
CA SER A 30 2.24 -8.56 -9.99
C SER A 30 1.65 -9.51 -8.95
N ILE A 31 2.05 -9.37 -7.68
CA ILE A 31 1.47 -10.15 -6.57
C ILE A 31 0.00 -9.78 -6.37
N ALA A 32 -0.33 -8.49 -6.40
CA ALA A 32 -1.71 -8.01 -6.28
C ALA A 32 -2.62 -8.52 -7.42
N ARG A 33 -2.07 -8.71 -8.63
CA ARG A 33 -2.78 -9.35 -9.74
C ARG A 33 -3.07 -10.81 -9.46
N LEU A 34 -2.09 -11.57 -8.94
CA LEU A 34 -2.27 -12.98 -8.62
C LEU A 34 -3.38 -13.18 -7.57
N MET A 35 -3.44 -12.29 -6.58
CA MET A 35 -4.51 -12.23 -5.57
C MET A 35 -5.83 -11.65 -6.08
N GLY A 36 -5.91 -11.23 -7.34
CA GLY A 36 -7.14 -10.72 -7.94
C GLY A 36 -7.50 -9.27 -7.57
N PHE A 37 -6.65 -8.52 -6.87
CA PHE A 37 -6.94 -7.13 -6.48
C PHE A 37 -6.86 -6.12 -7.62
N ILE A 38 -6.00 -6.34 -8.62
CA ILE A 38 -5.79 -5.37 -9.71
C ILE A 38 -5.91 -6.04 -11.10
N PRO A 39 -6.91 -5.67 -11.92
CA PRO A 39 -7.13 -6.28 -13.24
C PRO A 39 -6.34 -5.57 -14.35
N TYR A 40 -5.01 -5.75 -14.36
CA TYR A 40 -4.13 -5.02 -15.29
C TYR A 40 -3.20 -5.92 -16.12
N ASN A 41 -2.73 -5.35 -17.24
CA ASN A 41 -1.63 -5.87 -18.04
C ASN A 41 -0.54 -4.79 -18.18
N ILE A 42 0.73 -5.21 -18.34
CA ILE A 42 1.84 -4.28 -18.62
C ILE A 42 2.05 -4.28 -20.12
N VAL A 43 1.81 -3.13 -20.75
CA VAL A 43 2.07 -2.94 -22.19
C VAL A 43 2.96 -1.70 -22.32
N SER A 44 4.15 -1.86 -22.90
CA SER A 44 5.09 -0.76 -23.16
C SER A 44 5.37 0.12 -21.93
N SER A 45 5.64 -0.50 -20.78
CA SER A 45 5.89 0.19 -19.51
C SER A 45 4.73 1.08 -19.04
N LYS A 46 3.49 0.69 -19.34
CA LYS A 46 2.26 1.31 -18.81
C LYS A 46 1.33 0.21 -18.26
N PHE A 47 0.62 0.55 -17.20
CA PHE A 47 -0.43 -0.29 -16.64
C PHE A 47 -1.72 -0.05 -17.45
N VAL A 48 -2.21 -1.09 -18.12
CA VAL A 48 -3.41 -1.00 -18.97
C VAL A 48 -4.47 -1.96 -18.46
N TYR A 49 -5.71 -1.49 -18.42
CA TYR A 49 -6.85 -2.33 -18.07
C TYR A 49 -6.95 -3.56 -18.98
N SER A 50 -7.27 -4.70 -18.38
CA SER A 50 -7.36 -5.97 -19.10
C SER A 50 -8.65 -6.71 -18.74
N LYS A 51 -9.53 -6.89 -19.75
CA LYS A 51 -10.77 -7.67 -19.63
C LYS A 51 -10.57 -9.08 -19.07
N PRO A 52 -9.60 -9.91 -19.53
CA PRO A 52 -9.42 -11.25 -18.97
C PRO A 52 -8.98 -11.22 -17.50
N TYR A 53 -8.13 -10.26 -17.11
CA TYR A 53 -7.74 -10.13 -15.71
C TYR A 53 -8.87 -9.61 -14.83
N PHE A 54 -9.82 -8.83 -15.39
CA PHE A 54 -11.03 -8.45 -14.67
C PHE A 54 -11.95 -9.64 -14.37
N VAL A 55 -12.11 -10.56 -15.33
CA VAL A 55 -12.87 -11.81 -15.13
C VAL A 55 -12.17 -12.66 -14.07
N TYR A 56 -10.86 -12.85 -14.18
CA TYR A 56 -10.05 -13.56 -13.17
C TYR A 56 -10.19 -12.96 -11.76
N SER A 57 -10.05 -11.64 -11.61
CA SER A 57 -10.26 -10.93 -10.36
C SER A 57 -11.64 -11.19 -9.76
N THR A 58 -12.67 -11.31 -10.61
CA THR A 58 -14.06 -11.57 -10.17
C THR A 58 -14.24 -13.01 -9.70
N ILE A 59 -13.65 -13.97 -10.40
CA ILE A 59 -13.66 -15.38 -9.97
C ILE A 59 -12.96 -15.55 -8.62
N ILE A 60 -11.78 -14.93 -8.46
CA ILE A 60 -11.04 -14.97 -7.19
C ILE A 60 -11.83 -14.31 -6.06
N PHE A 61 -12.41 -13.14 -6.30
CA PHE A 61 -13.24 -12.47 -5.32
C PHE A 61 -14.39 -13.35 -4.84
N ILE A 62 -15.17 -13.93 -5.77
CA ILE A 62 -16.28 -14.84 -5.42
C ILE A 62 -15.76 -16.04 -4.62
N SER A 63 -14.60 -16.60 -5.01
CA SER A 63 -13.97 -17.71 -4.31
C SER A 63 -13.59 -17.36 -2.86
N TYR A 64 -12.95 -16.21 -2.64
CA TYR A 64 -12.64 -15.73 -1.29
C TYR A 64 -13.89 -15.47 -0.45
N MET A 65 -14.92 -14.85 -1.03
CA MET A 65 -16.17 -14.57 -0.32
C MET A 65 -16.87 -15.86 0.11
N MET A 66 -17.01 -16.84 -0.79
CA MET A 66 -17.61 -18.14 -0.48
C MET A 66 -16.80 -18.88 0.59
N TYR A 67 -15.47 -18.87 0.47
CA TYR A 67 -14.59 -19.56 1.42
C TYR A 67 -14.67 -18.95 2.83
N LEU A 68 -14.59 -17.62 2.93
CA LEU A 68 -14.70 -16.93 4.21
C LEU A 68 -16.10 -17.10 4.83
N ALA A 69 -17.16 -17.07 4.02
CA ALA A 69 -18.52 -17.36 4.49
C ALA A 69 -18.66 -18.79 5.03
N PHE A 70 -18.07 -19.78 4.33
CA PHE A 70 -18.02 -21.16 4.80
C PHE A 70 -17.25 -21.28 6.13
N CYS A 71 -16.11 -20.62 6.26
CA CYS A 71 -15.35 -20.60 7.51
C CYS A 71 -16.16 -19.98 8.66
N THR A 72 -16.91 -18.89 8.41
CA THR A 72 -17.82 -18.30 9.40
C THR A 72 -18.88 -19.31 9.87
N TYR A 73 -19.48 -20.06 8.94
CA TYR A 73 -20.44 -21.12 9.29
C TYR A 73 -19.79 -22.21 10.16
N GLN A 74 -18.61 -22.69 9.75
CA GLN A 74 -17.86 -23.74 10.45
C GLN A 74 -17.54 -23.34 11.90
N ILE A 75 -17.08 -22.11 12.13
CA ILE A 75 -16.69 -21.63 13.47
C ILE A 75 -17.89 -21.50 14.41
N ASN A 76 -19.03 -21.02 13.90
CA ASN A 76 -20.19 -20.72 14.73
C ASN A 76 -21.07 -21.94 15.00
N PHE A 77 -21.17 -22.87 14.04
CA PHE A 77 -22.08 -24.02 14.15
C PHE A 77 -21.37 -25.37 14.33
N HIS A 78 -20.29 -25.62 13.60
CA HIS A 78 -19.64 -26.95 13.58
C HIS A 78 -18.56 -27.11 14.66
N TYR A 79 -17.69 -26.10 14.82
CA TYR A 79 -16.60 -26.12 15.80
C TYR A 79 -16.96 -25.49 17.15
N ARG A 80 -18.25 -25.42 17.46
CA ARG A 80 -18.76 -24.82 18.71
C ARG A 80 -18.14 -25.48 19.95
N GLU A 81 -17.93 -26.80 19.89
CA GLU A 81 -17.35 -27.63 20.95
C GLU A 81 -15.80 -27.55 21.02
N ILE A 82 -15.11 -27.27 19.90
CA ILE A 82 -13.62 -27.26 19.84
C ILE A 82 -13.05 -25.92 20.34
N TYR A 83 -13.74 -24.82 20.03
CA TYR A 83 -13.40 -23.49 20.57
C TYR A 83 -14.19 -23.24 21.85
N THR A 84 -13.89 -24.02 22.90
CA THR A 84 -14.51 -23.92 24.23
C THR A 84 -14.39 -22.51 24.83
N PHE A 85 -13.34 -21.76 24.48
CA PHE A 85 -13.17 -20.37 24.91
C PHE A 85 -13.93 -19.39 24.01
N MET A 86 -15.06 -18.86 24.53
CA MET A 86 -15.93 -17.89 23.85
C MET A 86 -15.18 -16.72 23.22
N LEU A 87 -14.13 -16.20 23.88
CA LEU A 87 -13.34 -15.09 23.38
C LEU A 87 -12.54 -15.43 22.11
N ARG A 88 -11.93 -16.63 22.04
CA ARG A 88 -11.15 -17.05 20.86
C ARG A 88 -12.06 -17.18 19.64
N ARG A 89 -13.26 -17.73 19.84
CA ARG A 89 -14.29 -17.81 18.80
C ARG A 89 -14.71 -16.43 18.33
N LEU A 90 -15.02 -15.53 19.27
CA LEU A 90 -15.45 -14.16 18.97
C LEU A 90 -14.38 -13.40 18.17
N HIS A 91 -13.11 -13.49 18.59
CA HIS A 91 -11.97 -12.86 17.92
C HIS A 91 -11.86 -13.29 16.46
N VAL A 92 -11.86 -14.60 16.21
CA VAL A 92 -11.74 -15.16 14.86
C VAL A 92 -12.95 -14.82 14.00
N THR A 93 -14.16 -14.88 14.56
CA THR A 93 -15.39 -14.49 13.85
C THR A 93 -15.34 -13.03 13.42
N PHE A 94 -14.93 -12.10 14.30
CA PHE A 94 -14.76 -10.70 13.92
C PHE A 94 -13.72 -10.52 12.81
N ASN A 95 -12.57 -11.18 12.93
CA ASN A 95 -11.53 -11.12 11.90
C ASN A 95 -12.04 -11.59 10.52
N ILE A 96 -12.84 -12.65 10.47
CA ILE A 96 -13.41 -13.13 9.19
C ILE A 96 -14.49 -12.19 8.66
N ILE A 97 -15.37 -11.67 9.51
CA ILE A 97 -16.41 -10.72 9.10
C ILE A 97 -15.78 -9.45 8.52
N PHE A 98 -14.82 -8.85 9.22
CA PHE A 98 -14.11 -7.68 8.69
C PHE A 98 -13.20 -8.05 7.51
N GLY A 99 -12.71 -9.28 7.43
CA GLY A 99 -12.07 -9.83 6.24
C GLY A 99 -13.00 -9.78 5.01
N LEU A 100 -14.27 -10.20 5.14
CA LEU A 100 -15.26 -10.09 4.07
C LEU A 100 -15.48 -8.63 3.64
N VAL A 101 -15.54 -7.70 4.60
CA VAL A 101 -15.63 -6.26 4.32
C VAL A 101 -14.38 -5.75 3.59
N LEU A 102 -13.20 -6.23 3.97
CA LEU A 102 -11.93 -5.88 3.33
C LEU A 102 -11.90 -6.33 1.86
N PHE A 103 -12.26 -7.59 1.59
CA PHE A 103 -12.31 -8.10 0.21
C PHE A 103 -13.36 -7.35 -0.63
N THR A 104 -14.51 -7.04 -0.05
CA THR A 104 -15.57 -6.29 -0.73
C THR A 104 -15.13 -4.87 -1.06
N SER A 105 -14.55 -4.15 -0.10
CA SER A 105 -14.04 -2.79 -0.31
C SER A 105 -12.88 -2.76 -1.31
N ALA A 106 -11.93 -3.71 -1.22
CA ALA A 106 -10.84 -3.84 -2.19
C ALA A 106 -11.35 -4.13 -3.61
N TYR A 107 -12.35 -5.00 -3.75
CA TYR A 107 -12.95 -5.29 -5.05
C TYR A 107 -13.70 -4.09 -5.63
N ALA A 108 -14.44 -3.34 -4.80
CA ALA A 108 -15.13 -2.13 -5.22
C ALA A 108 -14.14 -1.04 -5.69
N SER A 109 -13.01 -0.89 -4.99
CA SER A 109 -12.01 0.14 -5.30
C SER A 109 -11.02 -0.23 -6.40
N LYS A 110 -11.02 -1.46 -6.92
CA LYS A 110 -9.99 -1.95 -7.88
C LYS A 110 -9.79 -1.06 -9.11
N ARG A 111 -10.86 -0.42 -9.60
CA ARG A 111 -10.80 0.49 -10.76
C ARG A 111 -10.13 1.81 -10.37
N SER A 112 -10.49 2.37 -9.21
CA SER A 112 -9.86 3.57 -8.65
C SER A 112 -8.37 3.33 -8.36
N VAL A 113 -8.00 2.17 -7.82
CA VAL A 113 -6.60 1.77 -7.59
C VAL A 113 -5.82 1.71 -8.91
N LEU A 114 -6.39 1.11 -9.97
CA LEU A 114 -5.73 1.07 -11.27
C LEU A 114 -5.50 2.48 -11.84
N TYR A 115 -6.52 3.34 -11.77
CA TYR A 115 -6.42 4.72 -12.24
C TYR A 115 -5.39 5.53 -11.43
N LEU A 116 -5.35 5.34 -10.11
CA LEU A 116 -4.36 5.95 -9.24
C LEU A 116 -2.93 5.54 -9.64
N ILE A 117 -2.66 4.24 -9.82
CA ILE A 117 -1.34 3.74 -10.21
C ILE A 117 -0.92 4.33 -11.58
N GLU A 118 -1.86 4.46 -12.52
CA GLU A 118 -1.58 5.11 -13.81
C GLU A 118 -1.23 6.59 -13.65
N ARG A 119 -2.02 7.35 -12.88
CA ARG A 119 -1.79 8.78 -12.65
C ARG A 119 -0.49 9.01 -11.87
N THR A 120 -0.22 8.25 -10.82
CA THR A 120 1.05 8.27 -10.08
C THR A 120 2.22 8.00 -11.02
N SER A 121 2.10 7.03 -11.93
CA SER A 121 3.14 6.75 -12.94
C SER A 121 3.37 7.90 -13.92
N GLN A 122 2.37 8.75 -14.18
CA GLN A 122 2.50 9.91 -15.07
C GLN A 122 3.23 11.04 -14.37
N ILE A 123 2.80 11.40 -13.15
CA ILE A 123 3.40 12.50 -12.38
C ILE A 123 4.82 12.15 -11.93
N SER A 124 5.10 10.89 -11.62
CA SER A 124 6.43 10.45 -11.18
C SER A 124 7.50 10.57 -12.26
N ARG A 125 7.14 10.87 -13.51
CA ARG A 125 8.11 11.06 -14.61
C ARG A 125 8.96 12.31 -14.44
N MET A 126 8.55 13.25 -13.59
CA MET A 126 9.39 14.39 -13.26
C MET A 126 10.57 14.00 -12.34
N LEU A 127 10.50 12.83 -11.69
CA LEU A 127 11.57 12.36 -10.81
C LEU A 127 12.75 11.83 -11.63
N PRO A 128 13.98 12.21 -11.27
CA PRO A 128 15.18 11.60 -11.87
C PRO A 128 15.36 10.12 -11.45
N PRO A 129 16.02 9.30 -12.29
CA PRO A 129 16.22 7.86 -12.03
C PRO A 129 16.94 7.51 -10.72
N ASN A 130 17.84 8.38 -10.23
CA ASN A 130 18.56 8.19 -8.98
C ASN A 130 17.63 8.15 -7.75
N ILE A 131 16.55 8.93 -7.76
CA ILE A 131 15.54 8.93 -6.70
C ILE A 131 14.78 7.62 -6.68
N PHE A 132 14.45 7.06 -7.86
CA PHE A 132 13.80 5.75 -7.94
C PHE A 132 14.67 4.63 -7.35
N SER A 133 15.99 4.67 -7.55
CA SER A 133 16.89 3.70 -6.91
C SER A 133 16.92 3.86 -5.38
N SER A 134 16.87 5.08 -4.87
CA SER A 134 16.81 5.35 -3.42
C SER A 134 15.48 4.87 -2.82
N LEU A 135 14.36 5.22 -3.48
CA LEU A 135 13.02 4.75 -3.11
C LEU A 135 12.93 3.23 -3.09
N ALA A 136 13.48 2.56 -4.11
CA ALA A 136 13.49 1.09 -4.18
C ALA A 136 14.17 0.46 -2.96
N LYS A 137 15.31 0.99 -2.52
CA LYS A 137 16.02 0.49 -1.33
C LYS A 137 15.14 0.61 -0.08
N ASN A 138 14.54 1.77 0.14
CA ASN A 138 13.70 2.00 1.31
C ASN A 138 12.43 1.14 1.30
N MET A 139 11.74 1.08 0.15
CA MET A 139 10.50 0.32 0.00
C MET A 139 10.73 -1.17 0.14
N TYR A 140 11.70 -1.75 -0.58
CA TYR A 140 11.99 -3.18 -0.48
C TYR A 140 12.52 -3.58 0.89
N THR A 141 13.35 -2.76 1.53
CA THR A 141 13.85 -3.07 2.88
C THR A 141 12.71 -3.07 3.89
N LYS A 142 11.87 -2.02 3.89
CA LYS A 142 10.69 -1.93 4.77
C LYS A 142 9.74 -3.08 4.55
N ASP A 143 9.38 -3.36 3.29
CA ASP A 143 8.41 -4.40 2.97
C ASP A 143 8.96 -5.81 3.22
N ALA A 144 10.25 -6.06 2.98
CA ALA A 144 10.89 -7.33 3.31
C ALA A 144 10.94 -7.55 4.82
N LEU A 145 11.25 -6.50 5.60
CA LEU A 145 11.24 -6.56 7.06
C LEU A 145 9.83 -6.84 7.59
N MET A 146 8.82 -6.11 7.10
CA MET A 146 7.42 -6.36 7.44
C MET A 146 7.04 -7.79 7.10
N PHE A 147 7.27 -8.24 5.86
CA PHE A 147 6.97 -9.61 5.43
C PHE A 147 7.65 -10.68 6.30
N PHE A 148 8.91 -10.45 6.71
CA PHE A 148 9.61 -11.38 7.59
C PHE A 148 8.99 -11.47 8.99
N LEU A 149 8.66 -10.33 9.59
CA LEU A 149 7.95 -10.25 10.88
C LEU A 149 6.55 -10.89 10.78
N SER A 150 5.84 -10.59 9.71
CA SER A 150 4.55 -11.17 9.36
C SER A 150 4.60 -12.71 9.23
N PHE A 151 5.63 -13.22 8.54
CA PHE A 151 5.81 -14.64 8.29
C PHE A 151 6.12 -15.42 9.57
N SER A 152 6.93 -14.86 10.47
CA SER A 152 7.25 -15.51 11.76
C SER A 152 6.01 -15.63 12.67
N LEU A 153 5.18 -14.59 12.72
CA LEU A 153 3.90 -14.58 13.46
C LEU A 153 2.93 -15.63 12.93
N THR A 154 2.85 -15.79 11.61
CA THR A 154 1.91 -16.71 10.96
C THR A 154 2.33 -18.17 11.06
N LEU A 155 3.64 -18.47 11.05
CA LEU A 155 4.17 -19.82 11.35
C LEU A 155 3.77 -20.30 12.76
N TYR A 156 3.79 -19.41 13.75
CA TYR A 156 3.36 -19.76 15.11
C TYR A 156 1.87 -20.12 15.18
N GLN A 157 1.02 -19.45 14.40
CA GLN A 157 -0.41 -19.74 14.38
C GLN A 157 -0.73 -21.11 13.76
N PHE A 158 0.21 -21.70 13.00
CA PHE A 158 0.05 -23.02 12.36
C PHE A 158 -0.22 -24.15 13.35
N THR A 159 0.30 -24.04 14.57
CA THR A 159 0.12 -25.05 15.63
C THR A 159 -1.21 -24.91 16.38
N ASN A 160 -1.91 -23.77 16.24
CA ASN A 160 -3.02 -23.38 17.11
C ASN A 160 -4.41 -23.43 16.44
N TYR A 161 -4.48 -23.49 15.11
CA TYR A 161 -5.75 -23.46 14.36
C TYR A 161 -5.96 -24.73 13.53
N THR A 162 -7.23 -25.06 13.27
CA THR A 162 -7.57 -26.10 12.29
C THR A 162 -7.17 -25.62 10.89
N LYS A 163 -6.77 -26.56 10.01
CA LYS A 163 -6.34 -26.26 8.63
C LYS A 163 -7.25 -25.28 7.86
N PRO A 164 -8.59 -25.44 7.82
CA PRO A 164 -9.45 -24.52 7.07
C PRO A 164 -9.45 -23.12 7.68
N LEU A 165 -9.45 -23.00 9.00
CA LEU A 165 -9.46 -21.71 9.66
C LEU A 165 -8.12 -20.99 9.50
N LEU A 166 -7.03 -21.74 9.58
CA LEU A 166 -5.69 -21.21 9.33
C LEU A 166 -5.62 -20.58 7.94
N CYS A 167 -6.09 -21.29 6.90
CA CYS A 167 -6.14 -20.74 5.55
C CYS A 167 -6.95 -19.43 5.46
N ALA A 168 -8.09 -19.33 6.14
CA ALA A 168 -8.89 -18.09 6.14
C ALA A 168 -8.15 -16.90 6.77
N VAL A 169 -7.51 -17.12 7.93
CA VAL A 169 -6.69 -16.11 8.61
C VAL A 169 -5.53 -15.66 7.72
N TRP A 170 -4.83 -16.61 7.08
CA TRP A 170 -3.72 -16.31 6.18
C TRP A 170 -4.15 -15.52 4.94
N ILE A 171 -5.30 -15.84 4.35
CA ILE A 171 -5.85 -15.12 3.20
C ILE A 171 -6.12 -13.64 3.56
N ILE A 172 -6.77 -13.38 4.69
CA ILE A 172 -7.06 -12.02 5.18
C ILE A 172 -5.74 -11.29 5.48
N PHE A 173 -4.82 -11.97 6.14
CA PHE A 173 -3.54 -11.40 6.53
C PHE A 173 -2.69 -10.98 5.32
N PHE A 174 -2.57 -11.84 4.31
CA PHE A 174 -1.89 -11.47 3.06
C PHE A 174 -2.61 -10.33 2.33
N ALA A 175 -3.94 -10.25 2.40
CA ALA A 175 -4.70 -9.14 1.83
C ALA A 175 -4.35 -7.81 2.52
N ILE A 176 -4.30 -7.80 3.86
CA ILE A 176 -3.89 -6.63 4.65
C ILE A 176 -2.48 -6.18 4.23
N LEU A 177 -1.52 -7.11 4.22
CA LEU A 177 -0.13 -6.81 3.85
C LEU A 177 -0.05 -6.21 2.45
N MET A 178 -0.71 -6.81 1.46
CA MET A 178 -0.66 -6.35 0.08
C MET A 178 -1.31 -4.98 -0.13
N ILE A 179 -2.47 -4.74 0.48
CA ILE A 179 -3.17 -3.45 0.37
C ILE A 179 -2.35 -2.35 1.06
N ASN A 180 -1.83 -2.60 2.26
CA ASN A 180 -0.97 -1.66 2.98
C ASN A 180 0.31 -1.35 2.20
N THR A 181 0.98 -2.37 1.66
CA THR A 181 2.18 -2.18 0.85
C THR A 181 1.87 -1.36 -0.41
N LEU A 182 0.77 -1.64 -1.13
CA LEU A 182 0.37 -0.83 -2.29
C LEU A 182 0.07 0.62 -1.92
N TYR A 183 -0.65 0.85 -0.81
CA TYR A 183 -0.96 2.19 -0.31
C TYR A 183 0.32 2.96 0.05
N THR A 184 1.11 2.41 0.98
CA THR A 184 2.33 3.05 1.48
C THR A 184 3.36 3.30 0.38
N ASN A 185 3.49 2.40 -0.58
CA ASN A 185 4.39 2.56 -1.72
C ASN A 185 3.98 3.69 -2.66
N ASN A 186 2.68 3.89 -2.88
CA ASN A 186 2.21 5.07 -3.61
C ASN A 186 2.45 6.36 -2.82
N VAL A 187 2.24 6.34 -1.50
CA VAL A 187 2.55 7.50 -0.63
C VAL A 187 4.02 7.89 -0.74
N TYR A 188 4.95 6.93 -0.66
CA TYR A 188 6.39 7.21 -0.78
C TYR A 188 6.78 7.86 -2.12
N VAL A 189 6.18 7.42 -3.23
CA VAL A 189 6.42 8.01 -4.55
C VAL A 189 5.87 9.43 -4.63
N LEU A 190 4.67 9.66 -4.11
CA LEU A 190 4.06 11.00 -4.07
C LEU A 190 4.83 11.95 -3.16
N GLU A 191 5.36 11.44 -2.04
CA GLU A 191 6.24 12.18 -1.14
C GLU A 191 7.49 12.65 -1.89
N ALA A 192 8.17 11.75 -2.61
CA ALA A 192 9.33 12.12 -3.41
C ALA A 192 8.98 13.15 -4.50
N CYS A 193 7.79 13.04 -5.10
CA CYS A 193 7.29 14.00 -6.07
C CYS A 193 7.13 15.41 -5.45
N LEU A 194 6.50 15.51 -4.28
CA LEU A 194 6.33 16.79 -3.58
C LEU A 194 7.67 17.39 -3.19
N LYS A 195 8.60 16.55 -2.71
CA LYS A 195 9.94 17.00 -2.33
C LYS A 195 10.70 17.60 -3.51
N GLU A 196 10.66 16.98 -4.69
CA GLU A 196 11.31 17.54 -5.88
C GLU A 196 10.73 18.89 -6.30
N ILE A 197 9.41 19.08 -6.18
CA ILE A 197 8.79 20.39 -6.46
C ILE A 197 9.28 21.43 -5.46
N ASN A 198 9.33 21.08 -4.17
CA ASN A 198 9.78 21.99 -3.13
C ASN A 198 11.25 22.38 -3.32
N ASP A 199 12.12 21.42 -3.64
CA ASP A 199 13.53 21.66 -3.90
C ASP A 199 13.74 22.51 -5.16
N ALA A 200 12.94 22.31 -6.21
CA ALA A 200 12.94 23.17 -7.39
C ALA A 200 12.48 24.60 -7.06
N LEU A 201 11.47 24.74 -6.20
CA LEU A 201 10.97 26.05 -5.76
C LEU A 201 12.01 26.82 -4.92
N VAL A 202 12.74 26.13 -4.04
CA VAL A 202 13.84 26.71 -3.26
C VAL A 202 14.95 27.21 -4.19
N LYS A 203 15.36 26.40 -5.19
CA LYS A 203 16.37 26.81 -6.19
C LYS A 203 15.92 28.04 -6.97
N LEU A 204 14.65 28.08 -7.40
CA LEU A 204 14.09 29.26 -8.09
C LEU A 204 14.11 30.51 -7.21
N ARG A 205 13.78 30.37 -5.92
CA ARG A 205 13.85 31.47 -4.95
C ARG A 205 15.28 31.95 -4.75
N GLU A 206 16.25 31.05 -4.64
CA GLU A 206 17.67 31.41 -4.50
C GLU A 206 18.18 32.15 -5.74
N ILE A 207 17.83 31.71 -6.96
CA ILE A 207 18.15 32.42 -8.19
C ILE A 207 17.57 33.84 -8.17
N LEU A 208 16.31 33.99 -7.71
CA LEU A 208 15.65 35.29 -7.63
C LEU A 208 16.30 36.25 -6.61
N ILE A 209 16.84 35.73 -5.51
CA ILE A 209 17.46 36.52 -4.42
C ILE A 209 18.93 36.84 -4.73
N ASN A 210 19.68 35.89 -5.30
CA ASN A 210 21.12 36.01 -5.54
C ASN A 210 21.46 36.76 -6.84
N ASP A 211 20.54 36.87 -7.80
CA ASP A 211 20.75 37.71 -8.97
C ASP A 211 20.61 39.20 -8.58
N GLU A 212 21.75 39.88 -8.41
CA GLU A 212 21.84 41.31 -8.08
C GLU A 212 20.94 42.21 -8.97
N PRO A 213 20.24 43.22 -8.41
CA PRO A 213 19.33 44.12 -9.14
C PRO A 213 19.95 45.05 -10.21
N HIS A 214 21.24 44.95 -10.54
CA HIS A 214 22.01 46.18 -10.81
C HIS A 214 22.55 46.45 -12.22
N LEU A 215 22.52 45.53 -13.20
CA LEU A 215 23.21 45.84 -14.48
C LEU A 215 22.38 45.86 -15.77
N LEU A 216 21.20 45.21 -15.86
CA LEU A 216 20.42 45.22 -17.12
C LEU A 216 18.90 45.09 -16.91
N ARG A 217 18.30 45.96 -16.09
CA ARG A 217 16.86 45.96 -15.73
C ARG A 217 15.90 45.74 -16.91
N ARG A 218 16.19 46.31 -18.09
CA ARG A 218 15.27 46.28 -19.26
C ARG A 218 15.38 44.99 -20.10
N VAL A 219 16.56 44.39 -20.22
CA VAL A 219 16.76 43.09 -20.91
C VAL A 219 16.41 41.92 -19.99
N TYR A 220 16.58 42.11 -18.67
CA TYR A 220 16.24 41.13 -17.64
C TYR A 220 14.73 40.87 -17.53
N HIS A 221 13.93 41.95 -17.47
CA HIS A 221 12.46 41.83 -17.44
C HIS A 221 11.86 41.24 -18.73
N SER A 222 12.51 41.40 -19.89
CA SER A 222 11.97 40.92 -21.16
C SER A 222 12.30 39.45 -21.47
N ARG A 223 13.39 38.88 -20.93
CA ARG A 223 13.79 37.48 -21.22
C ARG A 223 13.86 36.53 -20.01
N LYS A 224 14.44 36.94 -18.87
CA LYS A 224 14.67 36.01 -17.73
C LYS A 224 13.43 35.85 -16.86
N ASN A 225 12.69 36.94 -16.67
CA ASN A 225 11.42 36.97 -15.94
C ASN A 225 10.33 36.04 -16.55
N PRO A 226 10.08 36.01 -17.88
CA PRO A 226 9.10 35.09 -18.46
C PRO A 226 9.53 33.61 -18.37
N ILE A 227 10.83 33.30 -18.40
CA ILE A 227 11.33 31.91 -18.23
C ILE A 227 11.08 31.43 -16.80
N LEU A 228 11.47 32.22 -15.79
CA LEU A 228 11.22 31.91 -14.37
C LEU A 228 9.71 31.80 -14.08
N LEU A 229 8.90 32.67 -14.67
CA LEU A 229 7.44 32.62 -14.53
C LEU A 229 6.84 31.38 -15.19
N ALA A 230 7.37 30.95 -16.34
CA ALA A 230 6.96 29.72 -17.01
C ALA A 230 7.31 28.47 -16.19
N GLU A 231 8.49 28.46 -15.56
CA GLU A 231 8.93 27.37 -14.68
C GLU A 231 8.06 27.31 -13.41
N LEU A 232 7.82 28.46 -12.77
CA LEU A 232 6.91 28.56 -11.62
C LEU A 232 5.48 28.09 -11.97
N ARG A 233 4.96 28.47 -13.15
CA ARG A 233 3.65 28.01 -13.62
C ARG A 233 3.61 26.50 -13.84
N THR A 234 4.72 25.93 -14.30
CA THR A 234 4.87 24.48 -14.49
C THR A 234 4.89 23.74 -13.16
N LEU A 235 5.69 24.20 -12.19
CA LEU A 235 5.74 23.64 -10.84
C LEU A 235 4.37 23.74 -10.14
N LYS A 236 3.69 24.88 -10.25
CA LYS A 236 2.32 25.05 -9.72
C LYS A 236 1.35 24.04 -10.34
N LYS A 237 1.44 23.82 -11.65
CA LYS A 237 0.59 22.83 -12.34
C LYS A 237 0.89 21.41 -11.84
N GLN A 238 2.16 21.03 -11.73
CA GLN A 238 2.56 19.71 -11.21
C GLN A 238 2.09 19.49 -9.77
N HIS A 239 2.20 20.51 -8.91
CA HIS A 239 1.70 20.42 -7.54
C HIS A 239 0.18 20.22 -7.48
N LEU A 240 -0.58 20.91 -8.33
CA LEU A 240 -2.03 20.70 -8.44
C LEU A 240 -2.37 19.28 -8.93
N GLU A 241 -1.64 18.75 -9.92
CA GLU A 241 -1.81 17.37 -10.39
C GLU A 241 -1.50 16.35 -9.28
N ILE A 242 -0.46 16.58 -8.47
CA ILE A 242 -0.15 15.71 -7.32
C ILE A 242 -1.24 15.79 -6.27
N SER A 243 -1.74 16.98 -5.94
CA SER A 243 -2.85 17.15 -5.00
C SER A 243 -4.12 16.42 -5.46
N GLU A 244 -4.40 16.43 -6.77
CA GLU A 244 -5.47 15.63 -7.36
C GLU A 244 -5.23 14.12 -7.14
N VAL A 245 -4.00 13.64 -7.36
CA VAL A 245 -3.64 12.22 -7.14
C VAL A 245 -3.75 11.83 -5.66
N VAL A 246 -3.34 12.71 -4.74
CA VAL A 246 -3.51 12.49 -3.29
C VAL A 246 -4.99 12.32 -2.94
N ARG A 247 -5.89 13.15 -3.50
CA ARG A 247 -7.34 12.97 -3.32
C ARG A 247 -7.85 11.65 -3.92
N MET A 248 -7.26 11.19 -5.04
CA MET A 248 -7.60 9.88 -5.60
C MET A 248 -7.17 8.73 -4.68
N MET A 249 -6.15 8.91 -3.83
CA MET A 249 -5.76 7.88 -2.86
C MET A 249 -6.89 7.55 -1.89
N ASP A 250 -7.64 8.55 -1.42
CA ASP A 250 -8.79 8.32 -0.54
C ASP A 250 -9.89 7.51 -1.27
N SER A 251 -10.15 7.83 -2.52
CA SER A 251 -11.14 7.09 -3.33
C SER A 251 -10.71 5.65 -3.64
N ALA A 252 -9.39 5.38 -3.68
CA ALA A 252 -8.83 4.09 -4.03
C ALA A 252 -8.57 3.20 -2.80
N PHE A 253 -8.10 3.77 -1.71
CA PHE A 253 -7.64 3.05 -0.52
C PHE A 253 -8.40 3.42 0.75
N GLY A 254 -9.22 4.47 0.76
CA GLY A 254 -9.88 4.95 1.98
C GLY A 254 -10.71 3.87 2.68
N ALA A 255 -11.64 3.21 1.98
CA ALA A 255 -12.45 2.14 2.57
C ALA A 255 -11.63 0.89 2.96
N PRO A 256 -10.72 0.36 2.11
CA PRO A 256 -9.83 -0.73 2.50
C PRO A 256 -8.95 -0.40 3.72
N ILE A 257 -8.29 0.76 3.74
CA ILE A 257 -7.40 1.18 4.84
C ILE A 257 -8.19 1.40 6.14
N LEU A 258 -9.38 1.98 6.07
CA LEU A 258 -10.26 2.09 7.25
C LEU A 258 -10.62 0.71 7.81
N THR A 259 -10.95 -0.24 6.93
CA THR A 259 -11.26 -1.62 7.34
C THR A 259 -10.04 -2.29 7.98
N ILE A 260 -8.84 -2.07 7.41
CA ILE A 260 -7.58 -2.57 7.97
C ILE A 260 -7.34 -1.97 9.37
N LEU A 261 -7.51 -0.65 9.55
CA LEU A 261 -7.33 -0.02 10.86
C LEU A 261 -8.28 -0.61 11.91
N ILE A 262 -9.54 -0.88 11.55
CA ILE A 262 -10.51 -1.52 12.45
C ILE A 262 -10.06 -2.95 12.80
N LEU A 263 -9.63 -3.75 11.81
CA LEU A 263 -9.07 -5.09 12.02
C LEU A 263 -7.88 -5.07 12.99
N LEU A 264 -6.92 -4.17 12.76
CA LEU A 264 -5.75 -4.03 13.62
C LEU A 264 -6.14 -3.65 15.06
N MET A 265 -7.11 -2.76 15.24
CA MET A 265 -7.61 -2.41 16.58
C MET A 265 -8.30 -3.58 17.28
N ILE A 266 -9.05 -4.39 16.53
CA ILE A 266 -9.66 -5.63 17.05
C ILE A 266 -8.56 -6.59 17.48
N ASP A 267 -7.59 -6.89 16.60
CA ASP A 267 -6.48 -7.79 16.90
C ASP A 267 -5.66 -7.32 18.11
N ILE A 268 -5.32 -6.03 18.20
CA ILE A 268 -4.64 -5.44 19.36
C ILE A 268 -5.46 -5.67 20.64
N SER A 269 -6.75 -5.33 20.61
CA SER A 269 -7.63 -5.41 21.79
C SER A 269 -7.76 -6.86 22.30
N PHE A 270 -8.01 -7.80 21.40
CA PHE A 270 -8.16 -9.21 21.76
C PHE A 270 -6.84 -9.85 22.20
N ASN A 271 -5.72 -9.56 21.55
CA ASN A 271 -4.41 -10.08 21.95
C ASN A 271 -3.95 -9.49 23.29
N LEU A 272 -4.19 -8.20 23.53
CA LEU A 272 -3.90 -7.57 24.82
C LEU A 272 -4.75 -8.17 25.94
N TYR A 273 -6.05 -8.37 25.72
CA TYR A 273 -6.92 -9.01 26.71
C TYR A 273 -6.47 -10.45 27.01
N LYS A 274 -6.16 -11.24 25.98
CA LYS A 274 -5.61 -12.61 26.16
C LYS A 274 -4.34 -12.61 27.01
N TYR A 275 -3.45 -11.64 26.78
CA TYR A 275 -2.25 -11.46 27.58
C TYR A 275 -2.57 -11.12 29.05
N LEU A 276 -3.49 -10.18 29.31
CA LEU A 276 -3.89 -9.81 30.67
C LEU A 276 -4.53 -10.98 31.44
N VAL A 277 -5.39 -11.76 30.80
CA VAL A 277 -5.99 -12.95 31.40
C VAL A 277 -4.92 -13.98 31.78
N MET A 278 -3.93 -14.20 30.91
CA MET A 278 -2.82 -15.13 31.15
C MET A 278 -2.00 -14.75 32.38
N ILE A 279 -1.69 -13.46 32.55
CA ILE A 279 -1.00 -12.96 33.76
C ILE A 279 -1.85 -13.17 35.01
N ASN A 280 -3.14 -12.79 34.95
CA ASN A 280 -4.03 -12.85 36.12
C ASN A 280 -4.30 -14.28 36.60
N GLN A 281 -4.17 -15.30 35.74
CA GLN A 281 -4.34 -16.71 36.10
C GLN A 281 -3.07 -17.36 36.70
N GLY A 282 -2.07 -16.56 37.11
CA GLY A 282 -0.85 -17.04 37.74
C GLY A 282 0.31 -17.29 36.76
N GLY A 283 0.26 -16.74 35.54
CA GLY A 283 1.38 -16.75 34.60
C GLY A 283 2.64 -16.14 35.21
N ARG A 284 3.81 -16.77 35.00
CA ARG A 284 5.08 -16.28 35.56
C ARG A 284 5.51 -15.01 34.82
N VAL A 285 6.13 -14.07 35.54
CA VAL A 285 6.76 -12.84 35.00
C VAL A 285 7.75 -13.14 33.84
N THR A 286 8.31 -14.35 33.76
CA THR A 286 9.14 -14.81 32.63
C THR A 286 8.38 -14.94 31.30
N GLU A 287 7.04 -14.88 31.29
CA GLU A 287 6.18 -14.84 30.11
C GLU A 287 5.85 -13.40 29.64
N LEU A 288 6.54 -12.39 30.18
CA LEU A 288 6.47 -10.98 29.74
C LEU A 288 6.69 -10.78 28.23
N PHE A 289 7.30 -11.75 27.54
CA PHE A 289 7.40 -11.82 26.08
C PHE A 289 6.47 -12.89 25.50
N SER A 290 5.21 -12.90 25.92
CA SER A 290 4.21 -13.78 25.32
C SER A 290 4.02 -13.45 23.84
N ILE A 291 3.70 -14.47 23.04
CA ILE A 291 3.35 -14.31 21.63
C ILE A 291 2.26 -13.24 21.42
N ASN A 292 1.28 -13.15 22.33
CA ASN A 292 0.19 -12.19 22.23
C ASN A 292 0.70 -10.75 22.31
N LEU A 293 1.69 -10.47 23.15
CA LEU A 293 2.33 -9.15 23.19
C LEU A 293 3.12 -8.88 21.91
N PHE A 294 3.80 -9.87 21.34
CA PHE A 294 4.49 -9.70 20.06
C PHE A 294 3.51 -9.36 18.92
N PHE A 295 2.32 -9.98 18.90
CA PHE A 295 1.22 -9.59 18.00
C PHE A 295 0.77 -8.14 18.25
N VAL A 296 0.60 -7.72 19.51
CA VAL A 296 0.23 -6.35 19.86
C VAL A 296 1.28 -5.36 19.35
N PHE A 297 2.56 -5.59 19.64
CA PHE A 297 3.64 -4.73 19.17
C PHE A 297 3.68 -4.65 17.64
N TYR A 298 3.56 -5.78 16.96
CA TYR A 298 3.53 -5.83 15.50
C TYR A 298 2.38 -5.00 14.91
N HIS A 299 1.15 -5.18 15.40
CA HIS A 299 0.00 -4.42 14.88
C HIS A 299 0.06 -2.93 15.25
N VAL A 300 0.60 -2.59 16.43
CA VAL A 300 0.84 -1.18 16.80
C VAL A 300 1.87 -0.55 15.85
N LEU A 301 2.94 -1.25 15.49
CA LEU A 301 3.91 -0.78 14.50
C LEU A 301 3.25 -0.56 13.13
N GLU A 302 2.37 -1.47 12.68
CA GLU A 302 1.61 -1.27 11.43
C GLU A 302 0.73 -0.02 11.48
N VAL A 303 -0.01 0.19 12.58
CA VAL A 303 -0.85 1.39 12.76
C VAL A 303 0.00 2.66 12.74
N ILE A 304 1.12 2.68 13.45
CA ILE A 304 2.05 3.82 13.47
C ILE A 304 2.57 4.12 12.06
N LEU A 305 2.96 3.09 11.30
CA LEU A 305 3.44 3.28 9.92
C LEU A 305 2.38 3.89 9.00
N ILE A 306 1.12 3.44 9.10
CA ILE A 306 0.02 3.98 8.30
C ILE A 306 -0.25 5.44 8.66
N ILE A 307 -0.34 5.75 9.96
CA ILE A 307 -0.61 7.12 10.45
C ILE A 307 0.54 8.05 10.10
N TRP A 308 1.77 7.65 10.37
CA TRP A 308 2.96 8.47 10.14
C TRP A 308 3.11 8.85 8.67
N LEU A 309 2.92 7.90 7.75
CA LEU A 309 2.97 8.18 6.31
C LEU A 309 1.85 9.12 5.87
N THR A 310 0.66 8.95 6.43
CA THR A 310 -0.49 9.83 6.13
C THR A 310 -0.21 11.25 6.61
N GLU A 311 0.28 11.42 7.84
CA GLU A 311 0.63 12.73 8.40
C GLU A 311 1.77 13.40 7.64
N LYS A 312 2.81 12.64 7.30
CA LYS A 312 3.96 13.13 6.54
C LYS A 312 3.57 13.59 5.13
N SER A 313 2.65 12.90 4.47
CA SER A 313 2.11 13.34 3.17
C SER A 313 1.34 14.66 3.29
N LYS A 314 0.59 14.83 4.39
CA LYS A 314 -0.19 16.04 4.67
C LYS A 314 0.71 17.24 4.95
N THR A 315 1.82 17.07 5.67
CA THR A 315 2.75 18.17 5.97
C THR A 315 3.49 18.65 4.73
N GLN A 316 3.82 17.77 3.78
CA GLN A 316 4.47 18.16 2.51
C GLN A 316 3.51 18.77 1.48
N CYS A 317 2.20 18.54 1.62
CA CYS A 317 1.20 19.16 0.76
C CYS A 317 0.82 20.58 1.19
N ARG A 318 1.25 21.01 2.39
CA ARG A 318 0.98 22.34 2.95
C ARG A 318 2.06 23.34 2.55
#